data_AF-A0A540WW75-F1
#
_entry.id   AF-A0A540WW75-F1
#
_cell.length_a   1.000
_cell.length_b   1.000
_cell.length_c   1.000
_cell.angle_alpha   90.00
_cell.angle_beta   90.00
_cell.angle_gamma   90.00
#
_symmetry.space_group_name_H-M   'P 1'
#
loop_
_entity.id
_entity.type
_entity.pdbx_description
1 polymer ?
#
loop_
_entity_poly.entity_id
_entity_poly.type
_entity_poly.pdbx_seq_one_letter_code
_entity_poly.pdbx_strand_id
1 'polypeptide(L)'
;MRAPPAWHLSLWCCVLVLLQVGCGAATVNLRDWGSLHVTADDDTTGAFLPDDMQVDTGQAEGERPDSYCASRTDTACENAGMRPPLRRGPGARQWRRAPLLTPTPTPQQSQLQAHRLANHQVVQQARQRYAQRLKEAQARYPSSTGFQEHHLIPMYLGGAKSGATYRLPTAYHKAITQAFRERWTYGQERPPPEKLQLLLVQVYSQYPIPQLIGLQP
;
A
#
# COMPACT_ATOMS: atom_id res chain seq x y z
N MET A 1 28.06 -31.20 -6.72
CA MET A 1 27.12 -30.10 -7.07
C MET A 1 25.70 -30.64 -6.86
N ARG A 2 24.97 -30.16 -5.84
CA ARG A 2 23.60 -30.60 -5.53
C ARG A 2 22.61 -29.67 -6.23
N ALA A 3 21.71 -30.24 -7.03
CA ALA A 3 20.61 -29.49 -7.66
C ALA A 3 19.66 -28.95 -6.57
N PRO A 4 19.17 -27.70 -6.69
CA PRO A 4 18.19 -27.15 -5.77
C PRO A 4 16.81 -27.83 -5.94
N PRO A 5 16.02 -27.96 -4.87
CA PRO A 5 14.76 -28.70 -4.89
C PRO A 5 13.62 -27.93 -5.56
N ALA A 6 12.85 -28.63 -6.39
CA ALA A 6 11.85 -28.14 -7.35
C ALA A 6 10.51 -27.67 -6.75
N TRP A 7 10.51 -26.96 -5.62
CA TRP A 7 9.26 -26.55 -4.93
C TRP A 7 8.82 -25.09 -5.20
N HIS A 8 9.49 -24.37 -6.11
CA HIS A 8 9.25 -22.92 -6.28
C HIS A 8 8.31 -22.50 -7.43
N LEU A 9 7.83 -23.42 -8.26
CA LEU A 9 7.08 -23.06 -9.48
C LEU A 9 5.55 -22.95 -9.33
N SER A 10 4.97 -23.34 -8.18
CA SER A 10 3.50 -23.40 -8.06
C SER A 10 2.85 -22.10 -7.54
N LEU A 11 3.60 -21.16 -6.95
CA LEU A 11 3.07 -19.88 -6.43
C LEU A 11 3.25 -18.68 -7.39
N TRP A 12 4.00 -18.84 -8.47
CA TRP A 12 4.13 -17.80 -9.51
C TRP A 12 2.94 -17.77 -10.46
N CYS A 13 2.16 -18.86 -10.51
CA CYS A 13 0.91 -18.87 -11.25
C CYS A 13 -0.12 -17.92 -10.61
N CYS A 14 -0.32 -17.81 -9.30
CA CYS A 14 -1.41 -16.93 -8.81
C CYS A 14 -1.22 -15.41 -9.00
N VAL A 15 -0.01 -14.93 -9.31
CA VAL A 15 0.19 -13.51 -9.69
C VAL A 15 0.07 -13.30 -11.21
N LEU A 16 0.16 -14.38 -12.01
CA LEU A 16 0.00 -14.34 -13.47
C LEU A 16 -1.29 -15.05 -13.99
N VAL A 17 -2.00 -15.81 -13.16
CA VAL A 17 -3.20 -16.63 -13.51
C VAL A 17 -4.50 -15.83 -13.35
N LEU A 18 -4.43 -14.60 -12.87
CA LEU A 18 -5.49 -13.61 -13.13
C LEU A 18 -5.42 -13.01 -14.55
N LEU A 19 -4.52 -13.51 -15.43
CA LEU A 19 -4.46 -13.07 -16.83
C LEU A 19 -4.99 -14.10 -17.86
N GLN A 20 -5.47 -15.29 -17.46
CA GLN A 20 -5.75 -16.33 -18.47
C GLN A 20 -6.94 -17.26 -18.24
N VAL A 21 -7.89 -16.94 -17.37
CA VAL A 21 -9.18 -17.66 -17.34
C VAL A 21 -10.35 -16.68 -17.35
N GLY A 22 -10.89 -16.47 -18.56
CA GLY A 22 -12.16 -15.78 -18.78
C GLY A 22 -12.17 -15.01 -20.10
N CYS A 23 -12.79 -15.59 -21.13
CA CYS A 23 -13.13 -14.91 -22.38
C CYS A 23 -13.79 -13.55 -22.10
N GLY A 24 -13.12 -12.48 -22.54
CA GLY A 24 -13.52 -11.10 -22.32
C GLY A 24 -12.28 -10.31 -21.96
N ALA A 25 -11.66 -9.68 -22.96
CA ALA A 25 -10.43 -8.91 -22.84
C ALA A 25 -10.60 -7.76 -21.84
N ALA A 26 -10.36 -8.05 -20.56
CA ALA A 26 -10.04 -7.06 -19.55
C ALA A 26 -8.52 -7.06 -19.41
N THR A 27 -7.86 -6.28 -20.27
CA THR A 27 -6.51 -5.82 -20.03
C THR A 27 -6.51 -5.08 -18.69
N VAL A 28 -6.02 -5.72 -17.62
CA VAL A 28 -5.64 -4.99 -16.41
C VAL A 28 -4.48 -4.10 -16.82
N ASN A 29 -4.80 -2.83 -17.06
CA ASN A 29 -3.83 -1.86 -17.51
C ASN A 29 -2.88 -1.59 -16.33
N LEU A 30 -1.65 -2.11 -16.43
CA LEU A 30 -0.57 -1.90 -15.46
C LEU A 30 -0.17 -0.41 -15.30
N ARG A 31 -0.81 0.52 -16.04
CA ARG A 31 -0.71 1.97 -15.85
C ARG A 31 -1.34 2.49 -14.56
N ASP A 32 -2.23 1.75 -13.90
CA ASP A 32 -2.97 2.27 -12.74
C ASP A 32 -2.19 2.29 -11.42
N TRP A 33 -0.99 1.70 -11.37
CA TRP A 33 -0.15 1.70 -10.16
C TRP A 33 0.89 2.85 -10.12
N GLY A 34 0.94 3.70 -11.15
CA GLY A 34 1.95 4.74 -11.21
C GLY A 34 1.82 5.64 -12.42
N SER A 35 0.75 6.46 -12.47
CA SER A 35 0.73 7.66 -13.30
C SER A 35 1.56 8.76 -12.63
N LEU A 36 2.85 8.51 -12.40
CA LEU A 36 3.85 9.54 -12.21
C LEU A 36 4.56 9.68 -13.55
N HIS A 37 4.07 10.63 -14.36
CA HIS A 37 4.82 11.15 -15.49
C HIS A 37 6.15 11.68 -14.96
N VAL A 38 7.23 10.91 -15.13
CA VAL A 38 8.58 11.45 -15.07
C VAL A 38 8.78 12.14 -16.41
N THR A 39 8.57 13.46 -16.45
CA THR A 39 9.17 14.29 -17.49
C THR A 39 10.67 14.21 -17.27
N ALA A 40 11.39 13.60 -18.20
CA ALA A 40 12.81 13.78 -18.30
C ALA A 40 13.02 15.19 -18.85
N ASP A 41 13.26 16.16 -17.96
CA ASP A 41 13.79 17.45 -18.37
C ASP A 41 15.29 17.26 -18.63
N ASP A 42 15.61 17.07 -19.92
CA ASP A 42 16.94 17.29 -20.50
C ASP A 42 17.15 18.80 -20.64
N ASP A 43 18.01 19.36 -19.79
CA ASP A 43 18.89 20.53 -20.03
C ASP A 43 19.37 20.98 -18.63
N THR A 44 20.66 21.08 -18.34
CA THR A 44 21.42 22.25 -18.74
C THR A 44 22.90 21.95 -18.52
N THR A 45 23.66 21.95 -19.62
CA THR A 45 25.09 22.19 -19.60
C THR A 45 25.29 23.69 -19.34
N GLY A 46 25.84 24.04 -18.18
CA GLY A 46 26.12 25.45 -17.84
C GLY A 46 27.23 25.53 -16.81
N ALA A 47 28.46 25.69 -17.31
CA ALA A 47 29.60 26.11 -16.50
C ALA A 47 29.41 27.59 -16.12
N PHE A 48 29.42 27.92 -14.83
CA PHE A 48 29.79 29.24 -14.34
C PHE A 48 30.31 29.15 -12.90
N LEU A 49 31.32 30.00 -12.63
CA LEU A 49 32.27 30.00 -11.53
C LEU A 49 31.67 30.26 -10.13
N PRO A 50 32.43 30.01 -9.04
CA PRO A 50 32.04 30.28 -7.67
C PRO A 50 32.35 31.72 -7.27
N ASP A 51 31.53 32.36 -6.45
CA ASP A 51 31.98 33.27 -5.39
C ASP A 51 30.79 33.66 -4.49
N ASP A 52 31.10 33.71 -3.19
CA ASP A 52 30.41 34.43 -2.11
C ASP A 52 28.89 34.44 -2.05
N MET A 53 28.34 33.76 -1.03
CA MET A 53 27.18 34.34 -0.34
C MET A 53 27.22 34.10 1.16
N GLN A 54 27.18 35.23 1.86
CA GLN A 54 27.31 35.44 3.28
C GLN A 54 26.20 34.76 4.09
N VAL A 55 26.62 34.39 5.30
CA VAL A 55 25.77 33.99 6.43
C VAL A 55 24.98 35.21 6.88
N ASP A 56 23.65 35.18 6.75
CA ASP A 56 22.76 36.11 7.45
C ASP A 56 21.96 35.35 8.50
N THR A 57 22.39 35.50 9.75
CA THR A 57 21.69 35.10 10.97
C THR A 57 20.61 36.12 11.29
N GLY A 58 19.41 35.93 10.73
CA GLY A 58 18.22 36.71 11.08
C GLY A 58 17.34 35.98 12.09
N GLN A 59 17.43 36.38 13.36
CA GLN A 59 16.43 36.10 14.40
C GLN A 59 15.06 36.66 13.97
N ALA A 60 14.02 35.84 14.08
CA ALA A 60 12.65 36.32 14.19
C ALA A 60 11.90 35.42 15.18
N GLU A 61 11.88 35.88 16.43
CA GLU A 61 10.96 35.39 17.45
C GLU A 61 9.54 35.79 17.04
N GLY A 62 8.71 34.78 16.80
CA GLY A 62 7.29 34.95 16.50
C GLY A 62 6.49 34.12 17.48
N GLU A 63 6.14 34.75 18.60
CA GLU A 63 5.16 34.27 19.58
C GLU A 63 3.90 33.77 18.86
N ARG A 64 3.53 32.52 19.12
CA ARG A 64 2.25 31.96 18.67
C ARG A 64 1.36 31.73 19.89
N PRO A 65 0.19 32.39 19.97
CA PRO A 65 -0.66 32.32 21.15
C PRO A 65 -1.33 30.97 21.29
N ASP A 66 -1.36 30.52 22.54
CA ASP A 66 -2.22 29.46 23.06
C ASP A 66 -3.68 29.76 22.70
N SER A 67 -4.26 28.93 21.83
CA SER A 67 -5.69 28.96 21.53
C SER A 67 -6.30 27.60 21.83
N TYR A 68 -6.59 27.45 23.13
CA TYR A 68 -7.84 26.95 23.69
C TYR A 68 -8.86 26.39 22.67
N CYS A 69 -8.88 25.06 22.51
CA CYS A 69 -10.09 24.38 22.03
C CYS A 69 -10.67 23.58 23.20
N ALA A 70 -11.69 24.22 23.77
CA ALA A 70 -12.50 23.73 24.86
C ALA A 70 -13.10 22.34 24.57
N SER A 71 -13.05 21.52 25.61
CA SER A 71 -13.94 20.42 25.91
C SER A 71 -15.41 20.74 25.57
N ARG A 72 -15.92 20.14 24.50
CA ARG A 72 -17.36 19.99 24.26
C ARG A 72 -17.86 18.72 24.93
N THR A 73 -18.29 18.87 26.17
CA THR A 73 -19.29 17.99 26.79
C THR A 73 -20.67 18.61 26.52
N ASP A 74 -21.25 18.31 25.36
CA ASP A 74 -22.67 18.55 25.10
C ASP A 74 -23.36 17.18 25.15
N THR A 75 -23.89 16.79 26.31
CA THR A 75 -25.22 17.17 26.80
C THR A 75 -26.33 16.62 25.91
N ALA A 76 -26.89 15.52 26.39
CA ALA A 76 -28.29 15.14 26.34
C ALA A 76 -29.20 16.02 25.46
N CYS A 77 -29.60 15.49 24.31
CA CYS A 77 -30.92 15.75 23.76
C CYS A 77 -31.77 14.50 23.99
N GLU A 78 -32.16 14.30 25.25
CA GLU A 78 -33.45 13.71 25.59
C GLU A 78 -34.52 14.51 24.85
N ASN A 79 -35.09 13.93 23.79
CA ASN A 79 -36.38 14.36 23.32
C ASN A 79 -37.33 13.17 23.43
N ALA A 80 -37.81 13.00 24.66
CA ALA A 80 -38.90 12.15 25.06
C ALA A 80 -40.21 12.64 24.43
N GLY A 81 -40.36 12.45 23.12
CA GLY A 81 -41.64 12.55 22.42
C GLY A 81 -42.40 11.24 22.56
N MET A 82 -43.12 11.07 23.67
CA MET A 82 -44.12 10.03 23.87
C MET A 82 -45.04 9.96 22.64
N ARG A 83 -44.88 8.92 21.82
CA ARG A 83 -45.92 8.50 20.89
C ARG A 83 -46.87 7.55 21.63
N PRO A 84 -48.20 7.79 21.56
CA PRO A 84 -49.17 6.99 22.28
C PRO A 84 -49.11 5.52 21.79
N PRO A 85 -49.30 4.54 22.70
CA PRO A 85 -49.40 3.15 22.29
C PRO A 85 -50.69 2.97 21.48
N LEU A 86 -50.55 2.78 20.17
CA LEU A 86 -51.65 2.34 19.32
C LEU A 86 -52.12 0.98 19.85
N ARG A 87 -53.30 0.98 20.49
CA ARG A 87 -54.04 -0.21 20.94
C ARG A 87 -54.12 -1.21 19.79
N ARG A 88 -53.31 -2.26 19.89
CA ARG A 88 -53.31 -3.39 18.96
C ARG A 88 -54.52 -4.26 19.29
N GLY A 89 -55.61 -4.07 18.55
CA GLY A 89 -56.80 -4.90 18.67
C GLY A 89 -56.47 -6.37 18.39
N PRO A 90 -57.00 -7.32 19.20
CA PRO A 90 -56.88 -8.75 18.94
C PRO A 90 -57.71 -9.10 17.71
N GLY A 91 -57.09 -9.20 16.54
CA GLY A 91 -57.79 -9.53 15.29
C GLY A 91 -57.15 -9.03 14.00
N ALA A 92 -56.08 -8.21 14.08
CA ALA A 92 -55.33 -7.83 12.89
C ALA A 92 -54.60 -9.07 12.33
N ARG A 93 -55.23 -9.72 11.35
CA ARG A 93 -54.62 -10.77 10.52
C ARG A 93 -53.26 -10.25 10.07
N GLN A 94 -52.20 -10.95 10.46
CA GLN A 94 -50.86 -10.66 9.98
C GLN A 94 -50.91 -10.83 8.46
N TRP A 95 -51.07 -9.72 7.74
CA TRP A 95 -50.82 -9.69 6.31
C TRP A 95 -49.40 -10.18 6.16
N ARG A 96 -49.24 -11.44 5.72
CA ARG A 96 -47.95 -12.00 5.36
C ARG A 96 -47.43 -11.06 4.27
N ARG A 97 -46.58 -10.11 4.66
CA ARG A 97 -45.81 -9.33 3.70
C ARG A 97 -45.14 -10.38 2.83
N ALA A 98 -45.47 -10.38 1.55
CA ALA A 98 -44.75 -11.19 0.59
C ALA A 98 -43.26 -10.95 0.85
N PRO A 99 -42.44 -12.01 0.98
CA PRO A 99 -41.02 -11.83 1.25
C PRO A 99 -40.50 -10.84 0.22
N LEU A 100 -39.93 -9.73 0.69
CA LEU A 100 -39.35 -8.73 -0.16
C LEU A 100 -38.29 -9.46 -0.99
N LEU A 101 -38.58 -9.68 -2.27
CA LEU A 101 -37.65 -10.27 -3.21
C LEU A 101 -36.46 -9.32 -3.25
N THR A 102 -35.36 -9.71 -2.60
CA THR A 102 -34.12 -8.95 -2.70
C THR A 102 -33.76 -8.90 -4.18
N PRO A 103 -33.51 -7.71 -4.75
CA PRO A 103 -33.21 -7.61 -6.17
C PRO A 103 -31.98 -8.46 -6.49
N THR A 104 -32.10 -9.32 -7.50
CA THR A 104 -30.98 -10.11 -8.00
C THR A 104 -29.90 -9.16 -8.52
N PRO A 105 -28.62 -9.31 -8.11
CA PRO A 105 -27.56 -8.45 -8.59
C PRO A 105 -27.40 -8.57 -10.11
N THR A 106 -27.11 -7.45 -10.77
CA THR A 106 -26.82 -7.45 -12.21
C THR A 106 -25.48 -8.15 -12.48
N PRO A 107 -25.22 -8.66 -13.71
CA PRO A 107 -23.93 -9.27 -14.05
C PRO A 107 -22.72 -8.38 -13.71
N GLN A 108 -22.83 -7.07 -13.95
CA GLN A 108 -21.78 -6.09 -13.61
C GLN A 108 -21.56 -5.98 -12.10
N GLN A 109 -22.62 -6.00 -11.30
CA GLN A 109 -22.52 -5.98 -9.83
C GLN A 109 -21.85 -7.26 -9.31
N SER A 110 -22.21 -8.42 -9.88
CA SER A 110 -21.61 -9.71 -9.53
C SER A 110 -20.11 -9.74 -9.86
N GLN A 111 -19.70 -9.21 -11.02
CA GLN A 111 -18.29 -9.10 -11.40
C GLN A 111 -17.51 -8.18 -10.45
N LEU A 112 -18.06 -6.99 -10.13
CA LEU A 112 -17.43 -6.07 -9.20
C LEU A 112 -17.30 -6.67 -7.80
N GLN A 113 -18.32 -7.41 -7.34
CA GLN A 113 -18.28 -8.11 -6.07
C GLN A 113 -17.21 -9.20 -6.06
N ALA A 114 -17.12 -10.00 -7.14
CA ALA A 114 -16.07 -11.00 -7.29
C ALA A 114 -14.66 -10.37 -7.27
N HIS A 115 -14.47 -9.25 -7.97
CA HIS A 115 -13.21 -8.51 -7.97
C HIS A 115 -12.84 -7.99 -6.58
N ARG A 116 -13.80 -7.40 -5.84
CA ARG A 116 -13.58 -6.94 -4.45
C ARG A 116 -13.18 -8.09 -3.53
N LEU A 117 -13.84 -9.24 -3.65
CA LEU A 117 -13.52 -10.43 -2.86
C LEU A 117 -12.11 -10.96 -3.18
N ALA A 118 -11.76 -11.03 -4.46
CA ALA A 118 -10.42 -11.43 -4.89
C ALA A 118 -9.33 -10.48 -4.35
N ASN A 119 -9.54 -9.17 -4.47
CA ASN A 119 -8.62 -8.16 -3.94
C ASN A 119 -8.46 -8.26 -2.42
N HIS A 120 -9.56 -8.48 -1.70
CA HIS A 120 -9.52 -8.68 -0.26
C HIS A 120 -8.65 -9.89 0.12
N GLN A 121 -8.81 -11.02 -0.58
CA GLN A 121 -7.99 -12.21 -0.33
C GLN A 121 -6.50 -11.95 -0.57
N VAL A 122 -6.14 -11.25 -1.65
CA VAL A 122 -4.75 -10.89 -1.96
C VAL A 122 -4.14 -10.02 -0.86
N VAL A 123 -4.87 -9.01 -0.38
CA VAL A 123 -4.42 -8.14 0.72
C VAL A 123 -4.20 -8.93 2.01
N GLN A 124 -5.12 -9.84 2.36
CA GLN A 124 -4.96 -10.68 3.55
C GLN A 124 -3.72 -11.59 3.45
N GLN A 125 -3.48 -12.20 2.30
CA GLN A 125 -2.27 -13.00 2.07
C GLN A 125 -1.00 -12.16 2.18
N ALA A 126 -1.01 -10.93 1.65
CA ALA A 126 0.14 -10.04 1.75
C ALA A 126 0.43 -9.64 3.21
N ARG A 127 -0.59 -9.42 4.04
CA ARG A 127 -0.43 -9.15 5.48
C ARG A 127 0.19 -10.33 6.23
N GLN A 128 -0.25 -11.55 5.90
CA GLN A 128 0.34 -12.76 6.47
C GLN A 128 1.81 -12.92 6.08
N ARG A 129 2.15 -12.69 4.80
CA ARG A 129 3.54 -12.70 4.32
C ARG A 129 4.39 -11.65 5.01
N TYR A 130 3.88 -10.42 5.18
CA TYR A 130 4.56 -9.37 5.92
C TYR A 130 4.92 -9.84 7.34
N ALA A 131 3.94 -10.33 8.10
CA ALA A 131 4.16 -10.77 9.48
C ALA A 131 5.21 -11.89 9.57
N GLN A 132 5.14 -12.87 8.66
CA GLN A 132 6.13 -13.94 8.58
C GLN A 132 7.54 -13.40 8.29
N ARG A 133 7.68 -12.57 7.25
CA ARG A 133 8.98 -12.05 6.82
C ARG A 133 9.59 -11.08 7.81
N LEU A 134 8.77 -10.32 8.54
CA LEU A 134 9.24 -9.48 9.64
C LEU A 134 9.87 -10.32 10.75
N LYS A 135 9.20 -11.41 11.16
CA LYS A 135 9.73 -12.35 12.17
C LYS A 135 11.05 -12.97 11.72
N GLU A 136 11.12 -13.43 10.47
CA GLU A 136 12.35 -13.98 9.88
C GLU A 136 13.48 -12.95 9.83
N ALA A 137 13.16 -11.70 9.45
CA ALA A 137 14.12 -10.60 9.40
C ALA A 137 14.65 -10.24 10.78
N GLN A 138 13.78 -10.19 11.80
CA GLN A 138 14.18 -9.94 13.20
C GLN A 138 15.11 -11.04 13.72
N ALA A 139 14.82 -12.30 13.41
CA ALA A 139 15.69 -13.42 13.78
C ALA A 139 17.05 -13.37 13.06
N ARG A 140 17.08 -12.96 11.79
CA ARG A 140 18.31 -12.83 10.99
C ARG A 140 19.16 -11.63 11.40
N TYR A 141 18.52 -10.54 11.84
CA TYR A 141 19.17 -9.27 12.17
C TYR A 141 18.83 -8.81 13.60
N PRO A 142 19.23 -9.57 14.64
CA PRO A 142 18.78 -9.33 16.01
C PRO A 142 19.21 -7.97 16.59
N SER A 143 20.31 -7.40 16.10
CA SER A 143 20.80 -6.07 16.50
C SER A 143 20.15 -4.90 15.75
N SER A 144 19.20 -5.16 14.85
CA SER A 144 18.60 -4.15 13.98
C SER A 144 17.26 -3.67 14.52
N THR A 145 17.33 -2.82 15.53
CA THR A 145 16.16 -2.21 16.20
C THR A 145 15.81 -0.84 15.60
N GLY A 146 14.58 -0.38 15.82
CA GLY A 146 14.11 0.93 15.35
C GLY A 146 13.45 0.89 13.97
N PHE A 147 13.41 2.06 13.32
CA PHE A 147 12.77 2.26 12.01
C PHE A 147 13.71 3.00 11.06
N GLN A 148 13.57 2.74 9.76
CA GLN A 148 14.28 3.42 8.68
C GLN A 148 13.34 3.72 7.51
N GLU A 149 13.63 4.79 6.78
CA GLU A 149 12.92 5.15 5.55
C GLU A 149 13.44 4.30 4.38
N HIS A 150 12.53 3.56 3.76
CA HIS A 150 12.80 2.69 2.61
C HIS A 150 12.29 3.34 1.33
N HIS A 151 13.18 3.68 0.39
CA HIS A 151 12.75 4.15 -0.93
C HIS A 151 12.01 3.06 -1.70
N LEU A 152 10.86 3.39 -2.28
CA LEU A 152 10.10 2.47 -3.15
C LEU A 152 10.97 1.91 -4.28
N ILE A 153 11.77 2.79 -4.89
CA ILE A 153 12.79 2.43 -5.87
C ILE A 153 14.14 2.73 -5.21
N PRO A 154 14.98 1.73 -4.91
CA PRO A 154 16.29 1.96 -4.33
C PRO A 154 17.10 2.97 -5.14
N MET A 155 17.75 3.93 -4.46
CA MET A 155 18.52 4.99 -5.14
C MET A 155 19.59 4.43 -6.07
N TYR A 156 20.24 3.32 -5.71
CA TYR A 156 21.27 2.69 -6.55
C TYR A 156 20.72 2.00 -7.80
N LEU A 157 19.40 1.78 -7.87
CA LEU A 157 18.69 1.34 -9.07
C LEU A 157 18.12 2.54 -9.87
N GLY A 158 18.55 3.75 -9.51
CA GLY A 158 18.15 5.00 -10.14
C GLY A 158 16.83 5.59 -9.62
N GLY A 159 16.42 5.23 -8.40
CA GLY A 159 15.36 5.95 -7.70
C GLY A 159 15.77 7.39 -7.37
N ALA A 160 14.83 8.34 -7.49
CA ALA A 160 15.06 9.73 -7.14
C ALA A 160 15.31 9.88 -5.62
N LYS A 161 16.20 10.81 -5.23
CA LYS A 161 16.47 11.14 -3.82
C LYS A 161 15.20 11.58 -3.07
N SER A 162 14.35 12.36 -3.75
CA SER A 162 13.04 12.84 -3.30
C SER A 162 11.88 11.87 -3.60
N GLY A 163 12.18 10.63 -4.01
CA GLY A 163 11.15 9.64 -4.33
C GLY A 163 10.37 9.17 -3.10
N ALA A 164 9.26 8.46 -3.35
CA ALA A 164 8.42 7.91 -2.29
C ALA A 164 9.23 7.00 -1.34
N THR A 165 9.05 7.23 -0.04
CA THR A 165 9.68 6.47 1.04
C THR A 165 8.62 5.89 1.97
N TYR A 166 8.96 4.78 2.62
CA TYR A 166 8.11 4.14 3.61
C TYR A 166 8.91 3.83 4.87
N ARG A 167 8.36 4.21 6.01
CA ARG A 167 8.93 3.90 7.32
C ARG A 167 8.78 2.41 7.64
N LEU A 168 9.89 1.68 7.72
CA LEU A 168 9.89 0.24 7.97
C LEU A 168 10.73 -0.13 9.21
N PRO A 169 10.42 -1.21 9.93
CA PRO A 169 11.31 -1.76 10.94
C PRO A 169 12.70 -2.04 10.36
N THR A 170 13.77 -1.62 11.05
CA THR A 170 15.14 -1.66 10.51
C THR A 170 15.58 -3.06 10.08
N ALA A 171 15.22 -4.11 10.82
CA ALA A 171 15.49 -5.49 10.42
C ALA A 171 14.83 -5.85 9.07
N TYR A 172 13.57 -5.43 8.87
CA TYR A 172 12.82 -5.70 7.65
C TYR A 172 13.35 -4.87 6.45
N HIS A 173 13.70 -3.59 6.69
CA HIS A 173 14.39 -2.75 5.72
C HIS A 173 15.68 -3.41 5.18
N LYS A 174 16.50 -3.98 6.08
CA LYS A 174 17.71 -4.74 5.69
C LYS A 174 17.39 -5.98 4.86
N ALA A 175 16.35 -6.73 5.22
CA ALA A 175 15.93 -7.91 4.49
C ALA A 175 15.50 -7.57 3.05
N ILE A 176 14.69 -6.52 2.87
CA ILE A 176 14.29 -6.04 1.54
C ILE A 176 15.50 -5.58 0.74
N THR A 177 16.37 -4.77 1.35
CA THR A 177 17.60 -4.29 0.70
C THR A 177 18.47 -5.46 0.23
N GLN A 178 18.60 -6.52 1.02
CA GLN A 178 19.34 -7.69 0.56
C GLN A 178 18.64 -8.42 -0.59
N ALA A 179 17.32 -8.56 -0.55
CA ALA A 179 16.58 -9.19 -1.65
C ALA A 179 16.74 -8.45 -2.99
N PHE A 180 16.85 -7.12 -2.96
CA PHE A 180 17.21 -6.31 -4.12
C PHE A 180 18.65 -6.58 -4.59
N ARG A 181 19.61 -6.58 -3.66
CA ARG A 181 21.04 -6.82 -3.97
C ARG A 181 21.33 -8.22 -4.51
N GLU A 182 20.62 -9.24 -4.04
CA GLU A 182 20.71 -10.60 -4.57
C GLU A 182 20.29 -10.70 -6.04
N ARG A 183 19.37 -9.82 -6.49
CA ARG A 183 18.86 -9.80 -7.86
C ARG A 183 19.62 -8.84 -8.77
N TRP A 184 20.14 -7.76 -8.22
CA TRP A 184 20.92 -6.75 -8.93
C TRP A 184 22.02 -6.23 -8.01
N THR A 185 23.23 -6.76 -8.20
CA THR A 185 24.36 -6.46 -7.33
C THR A 185 24.85 -5.04 -7.54
N TYR A 186 25.59 -4.51 -6.56
CA TYR A 186 26.29 -3.24 -6.75
C TYR A 186 27.29 -3.28 -7.90
N GLY A 187 27.57 -2.11 -8.46
CA GLY A 187 28.51 -1.93 -9.56
C GLY A 187 27.96 -2.32 -10.94
N GLN A 188 26.79 -2.96 -11.01
CA GLN A 188 26.08 -3.14 -12.28
C GLN A 188 25.50 -1.80 -12.74
N GLU A 189 25.40 -1.65 -14.07
CA GLU A 189 24.67 -0.53 -14.66
C GLU A 189 23.22 -0.51 -14.18
N ARG A 190 22.57 0.65 -14.30
CA ARG A 190 21.16 0.79 -13.94
C ARG A 190 20.31 -0.16 -14.82
N PRO A 191 19.40 -0.95 -14.24
CA PRO A 191 18.54 -1.81 -15.05
C PRO A 191 17.66 -0.97 -15.98
N PRO A 192 17.37 -1.44 -17.21
CA PRO A 192 16.40 -0.78 -18.08
C PRO A 192 15.01 -0.76 -17.42
N PRO A 193 14.12 0.18 -17.79
CA PRO A 193 12.84 0.39 -17.10
C PRO A 193 11.98 -0.87 -16.94
N GLU A 194 11.90 -1.72 -17.96
CA GLU A 194 11.12 -2.95 -17.95
C GLU A 194 11.70 -3.97 -16.96
N LYS A 195 13.03 -4.06 -16.91
CA LYS A 195 13.74 -4.94 -15.97
C LYS A 195 13.62 -4.44 -14.54
N LEU A 196 13.67 -3.13 -14.33
CA LEU A 196 13.44 -2.51 -13.03
C LEU A 196 12.05 -2.85 -12.51
N GLN A 197 11.01 -2.71 -13.34
CA GLN A 197 9.64 -3.04 -12.96
C GLN A 197 9.50 -4.51 -12.55
N LEU A 198 10.08 -5.43 -13.32
CA LEU A 198 10.10 -6.86 -12.97
C LEU A 198 10.79 -7.10 -11.64
N LEU A 199 11.90 -6.42 -11.37
CA LEU A 199 12.64 -6.55 -10.12
C LEU A 199 11.79 -6.08 -8.93
N LEU A 200 11.14 -4.92 -9.04
CA LEU A 200 10.24 -4.38 -8.01
C LEU A 200 9.10 -5.38 -7.70
N VAL A 201 8.44 -5.93 -8.72
CA VAL A 201 7.37 -6.93 -8.55
C VAL A 201 7.89 -8.19 -7.85
N GLN A 202 9.06 -8.69 -8.25
CA GLN A 202 9.65 -9.88 -7.66
C GLN A 202 10.03 -9.70 -6.19
N VAL A 203 10.58 -8.54 -5.82
CA VAL A 203 10.96 -8.28 -4.43
C VAL A 203 9.71 -8.01 -3.59
N TYR A 204 8.82 -7.12 -4.02
CA TYR A 204 7.66 -6.72 -3.22
C TYR A 204 6.54 -7.76 -3.15
N SER A 205 6.47 -8.72 -4.07
CA SER A 205 5.61 -9.90 -3.91
C SER A 205 6.08 -10.84 -2.80
N GLN A 206 7.38 -10.84 -2.47
CA GLN A 206 7.99 -11.64 -1.41
C GLN A 206 8.09 -10.88 -0.09
N TYR A 207 8.34 -9.57 -0.16
CA TYR A 207 8.47 -8.65 0.96
C TYR A 207 7.50 -7.48 0.78
N PRO A 208 6.21 -7.66 1.06
CA PRO A 208 5.22 -6.61 0.88
C PRO A 208 5.50 -5.41 1.80
N ILE A 209 5.26 -4.21 1.27
CA ILE A 209 5.36 -2.95 2.03
C ILE A 209 4.06 -2.79 2.84
N PRO A 210 4.11 -2.72 4.19
CA PRO A 210 2.92 -2.70 5.03
C PRO A 210 1.94 -1.56 4.70
N GLN A 211 2.44 -0.36 4.40
CA GLN A 211 1.61 0.80 4.07
C GLN A 211 0.80 0.61 2.78
N LEU A 212 1.35 -0.12 1.80
CA LEU A 212 0.65 -0.43 0.54
C LEU A 212 -0.44 -1.50 0.71
N ILE A 213 -0.47 -2.20 1.85
CA ILE A 213 -1.49 -3.21 2.19
C ILE A 213 -2.36 -2.78 3.39
N GLY A 214 -2.35 -1.48 3.69
CA GLY A 214 -3.18 -0.85 4.72
C GLY A 214 -2.74 -1.15 6.15
N LEU A 215 -1.46 -1.42 6.39
CA LEU A 215 -0.86 -1.50 7.72
C LEU A 215 -0.07 -0.22 8.02
N GLN A 216 -0.26 0.34 9.20
CA GLN A 216 0.53 1.47 9.70
C GLN A 216 1.76 0.95 10.45
N PRO A 217 2.91 1.66 10.36
CA PRO A 217 4.16 1.26 11.00
C PRO A 217 4.15 1.38 12.53
#